data_AF-A0A2M7UDP5-F1
#
_entry.id   AF-A0A2M7UDP5-F1
#
_cell.length_a   1.000
_cell.length_b   1.000
_cell.length_c   1.000
_cell.angle_alpha   90.00
_cell.angle_beta   90.00
_cell.angle_gamma   90.00
#
_symmetry.space_group_name_H-M   'P 1'
#
loop_
_entity.id
_entity.type
_entity.pdbx_description
1 polymer ?
#
loop_
_entity_poly.entity_id
_entity_poly.type
_entity_poly.pdbx_seq_one_letter_code
_entity_poly.pdbx_strand_id
1 'polypeptide(L)'
;MPSFQIHPFLVHFPIALITVAALFDLIGVLWKRQFFTRSAFAMLLVASAVAVIVGISGYAAEARLEQNIQILAAVADNLTHHASLGNTSVWLIVAVGLFRIWSVLERKTWSTNGWIFPLVMILLSGWVIYTGLAGIDLSQAIRAAYQAMN
;
A
#
# COMPACT_ATOMS: atom_id res chain seq x y z
N MET A 1 -10.48 20.31 13.29
CA MET A 1 -11.68 20.35 12.41
C MET A 1 -11.59 19.17 11.44
N PRO A 2 -12.69 18.50 11.05
CA PRO A 2 -12.61 17.31 10.22
C PRO A 2 -12.38 17.75 8.77
N SER A 3 -11.17 18.22 8.47
CA SER A 3 -10.69 18.11 7.10
C SER A 3 -10.67 16.60 6.84
N PHE A 4 -11.49 16.17 5.89
CA PHE A 4 -11.40 14.82 5.35
C PHE A 4 -9.93 14.64 4.97
N GLN A 5 -9.16 13.94 5.80
CA GLN A 5 -7.77 13.64 5.48
C GLN A 5 -7.88 12.63 4.34
N ILE A 6 -7.81 13.15 3.11
CA ILE A 6 -7.98 12.37 1.89
C ILE A 6 -6.98 11.19 1.88
N HIS A 7 -5.77 11.40 2.41
CA HIS A 7 -4.74 10.38 2.50
C HIS A 7 -5.17 9.11 3.27
N PRO A 8 -5.59 9.17 4.56
CA PRO A 8 -6.18 8.03 5.27
C PRO A 8 -7.35 7.34 4.56
N PHE A 9 -8.15 8.06 3.78
CA PHE A 9 -9.18 7.41 2.97
C PHE A 9 -8.56 6.63 1.80
N LEU A 10 -7.64 7.26 1.06
CA LEU A 10 -7.02 6.68 -0.13
C LEU A 10 -6.16 5.44 0.14
N VAL A 11 -5.52 5.33 1.32
CA VAL A 11 -4.66 4.16 1.65
C VAL A 11 -5.43 2.83 1.68
N HIS A 12 -6.74 2.83 1.89
CA HIS A 12 -7.53 1.61 1.96
C HIS A 12 -7.61 0.88 0.61
N PHE A 13 -7.59 1.63 -0.50
CA PHE A 13 -7.70 1.05 -1.84
C PHE A 13 -6.52 0.12 -2.19
N PRO A 14 -5.24 0.52 -2.12
CA PRO A 14 -4.14 -0.39 -2.40
C PRO A 14 -4.07 -1.54 -1.40
N ILE A 15 -4.38 -1.31 -0.10
CA ILE A 15 -4.41 -2.39 0.90
C ILE A 15 -5.43 -3.46 0.52
N ALA A 16 -6.67 -3.07 0.23
CA ALA A 16 -7.73 -3.99 -0.15
C ALA A 16 -7.43 -4.68 -1.49
N LEU A 17 -7.01 -3.93 -2.51
CA LEU A 17 -6.72 -4.49 -3.84
C LEU A 17 -5.58 -5.51 -3.80
N ILE A 18 -4.47 -5.21 -3.11
CA ILE A 18 -3.34 -6.15 -2.99
C ILE A 18 -3.74 -7.38 -2.19
N THR A 19 -4.45 -7.22 -1.09
CA THR A 19 -4.88 -8.34 -0.23
C THR A 19 -5.85 -9.26 -0.97
N VAL A 20 -6.84 -8.71 -1.68
CA VAL A 20 -7.78 -9.51 -2.46
C VAL A 20 -7.09 -10.12 -3.69
N ALA A 21 -6.17 -9.41 -4.34
CA ALA A 21 -5.38 -9.97 -5.43
C ALA A 21 -4.52 -11.16 -4.98
N ALA A 22 -3.93 -11.11 -3.77
CA ALA A 22 -3.20 -12.23 -3.19
C ALA A 22 -4.09 -13.47 -3.00
N LEU A 23 -5.31 -13.27 -2.48
CA LEU A 23 -6.31 -14.35 -2.34
C LEU A 23 -6.71 -14.92 -3.70
N PHE A 24 -6.94 -14.06 -4.70
CA PHE A 24 -7.32 -14.48 -6.04
C PHE A 24 -6.19 -15.26 -6.74
N ASP A 25 -4.94 -14.82 -6.62
CA ASP A 25 -3.80 -15.57 -7.14
C ASP A 25 -3.68 -16.95 -6.48
N LEU A 26 -3.82 -17.02 -5.15
CA LEU A 26 -3.80 -18.27 -4.40
C LEU A 26 -4.92 -19.21 -4.86
N ILE A 27 -6.15 -18.71 -4.93
CA ILE A 27 -7.33 -19.46 -5.39
C ILE A 27 -7.14 -19.95 -6.83
N GLY A 28 -6.67 -19.08 -7.71
CA GLY A 28 -6.52 -19.40 -9.13
C GLY A 28 -5.45 -20.45 -9.39
N VAL A 29 -4.36 -20.46 -8.62
CA VAL A 29 -3.33 -21.51 -8.70
C VAL A 29 -3.82 -22.81 -8.07
N LEU A 30 -4.43 -22.77 -6.87
CA LEU A 30 -4.94 -23.97 -6.19
C LEU A 30 -6.04 -24.70 -6.99
N TRP A 31 -6.96 -23.96 -7.59
CA TRP A 31 -8.06 -24.53 -8.37
C TRP A 31 -7.79 -24.55 -9.88
N LYS A 32 -6.59 -24.15 -10.32
CA LYS A 32 -6.20 -24.09 -11.75
C LYS A 32 -7.20 -23.28 -12.60
N ARG A 33 -7.70 -22.17 -12.05
CA ARG A 33 -8.70 -21.28 -12.67
C ARG A 33 -8.04 -19.97 -13.08
N GLN A 34 -7.75 -19.83 -14.37
CA GLN A 34 -7.09 -18.63 -14.94
C GLN A 34 -7.90 -17.34 -14.75
N PHE A 35 -9.21 -17.42 -14.57
CA PHE A 35 -10.03 -16.25 -14.27
C PHE A 35 -9.50 -15.51 -13.04
N PHE A 36 -9.25 -16.22 -11.93
CA PHE A 36 -8.79 -15.58 -10.70
C PHE A 36 -7.38 -14.99 -10.81
N THR A 37 -6.43 -15.69 -11.45
CA THR A 37 -5.06 -15.14 -11.62
C THR A 37 -5.03 -13.96 -12.58
N ARG A 38 -5.88 -13.93 -13.61
CA ARG A 38 -6.03 -12.75 -14.49
C ARG A 38 -6.69 -11.59 -13.76
N SER A 39 -7.71 -11.85 -12.94
CA SER A 39 -8.34 -10.82 -12.10
C SER A 39 -7.35 -10.27 -11.07
N ALA A 40 -6.56 -11.12 -10.40
CA ALA A 40 -5.50 -10.69 -9.50
C ALA A 40 -4.47 -9.79 -10.20
N PHE A 41 -4.09 -10.14 -11.44
CA PHE A 41 -3.21 -9.30 -12.23
C PHE A 41 -3.83 -7.93 -12.51
N ALA A 42 -5.09 -7.88 -12.96
CA ALA A 42 -5.78 -6.61 -13.19
C ALA A 42 -5.88 -5.76 -11.91
N MET A 43 -6.18 -6.38 -10.77
CA MET A 43 -6.23 -5.71 -9.47
C MET A 43 -4.86 -5.15 -9.06
N LEU A 44 -3.78 -5.88 -9.29
CA LEU A 44 -2.41 -5.39 -9.07
C LEU A 44 -2.12 -4.16 -9.93
N LEU A 45 -2.51 -4.14 -11.21
CA LEU A 45 -2.30 -2.97 -12.07
C LEU A 45 -3.02 -1.72 -11.56
N VAL A 46 -4.29 -1.89 -11.15
CA VAL A 46 -5.05 -0.79 -10.53
C VAL A 46 -4.40 -0.36 -9.22
N ALA A 47 -3.97 -1.32 -8.38
CA ALA A 47 -3.28 -1.02 -7.13
C ALA A 47 -1.98 -0.25 -7.36
N SER A 48 -1.20 -0.58 -8.39
CA SER A 48 0.03 0.15 -8.75
C SER A 48 -0.26 1.60 -9.12
N ALA A 49 -1.29 1.86 -9.94
CA ALA A 49 -1.68 3.23 -10.28
C ALA A 49 -2.16 4.01 -9.05
N VAL A 50 -3.01 3.39 -8.22
CA VAL A 50 -3.54 4.03 -7.01
C VAL A 50 -2.45 4.24 -5.95
N ALA A 51 -1.48 3.33 -5.82
CA ALA A 51 -0.37 3.48 -4.88
C ALA A 51 0.45 4.75 -5.14
N VAL A 52 0.68 5.11 -6.41
CA VAL A 52 1.35 6.37 -6.77
C VAL A 52 0.54 7.57 -6.31
N ILE A 53 -0.78 7.58 -6.55
CA ILE A 53 -1.69 8.65 -6.10
C ILE A 53 -1.67 8.76 -4.57
N VAL A 54 -1.67 7.61 -3.87
CA VAL A 54 -1.57 7.55 -2.41
C VAL A 54 -0.26 8.12 -1.91
N GLY A 55 0.88 7.78 -2.53
CA GLY A 55 2.19 8.34 -2.19
C GLY A 55 2.22 9.86 -2.31
N ILE A 56 1.70 10.42 -3.40
CA ILE A 56 1.56 11.88 -3.60
C ILE A 56 0.69 12.50 -2.49
N SER A 57 -0.45 11.87 -2.17
CA SER A 57 -1.31 12.35 -1.09
C SER A 57 -0.65 12.29 0.28
N GLY A 58 0.29 11.36 0.50
CA GLY A 58 1.09 11.24 1.72
C GLY A 58 2.05 12.41 1.88
N TYR A 59 2.82 12.73 0.84
CA TYR A 59 3.68 13.93 0.84
C TYR A 59 2.89 15.22 1.08
N ALA A 60 1.70 15.35 0.49
CA ALA A 60 0.83 16.50 0.74
C ALA A 60 0.30 16.56 2.19
N ALA A 61 0.11 15.42 2.85
CA ALA A 61 -0.28 15.34 4.25
C ALA A 61 0.88 15.70 5.18
N GLU A 62 2.09 15.21 4.88
CA GLU A 62 3.32 15.53 5.59
C GLU A 62 3.64 17.03 5.55
N ALA A 63 3.61 17.65 4.35
CA ALA A 63 3.85 19.09 4.18
C ALA A 63 2.89 19.98 4.99
N ARG A 64 1.67 19.51 5.27
CA ARG A 64 0.73 20.23 6.16
C ARG A 64 1.11 20.12 7.62
N LEU A 65 1.68 18.98 8.03
CA LEU A 65 2.15 18.79 9.40
C LEU A 65 3.40 19.62 9.69
N GLU A 66 4.27 19.79 8.69
CA GLU A 66 5.47 20.63 8.77
C GLU A 66 5.15 22.10 9.08
N GLN A 67 3.95 22.57 8.77
CA GLN A 67 3.50 23.93 9.12
C GLN A 67 3.30 24.12 10.63
N ASN A 68 3.26 23.05 11.42
CA ASN A 68 3.13 23.10 12.87
C ASN A 68 4.34 22.44 13.56
N ILE A 69 5.41 23.23 13.75
CA ILE A 69 6.71 22.78 14.25
C ILE A 69 6.60 22.03 15.58
N GLN A 70 5.73 22.47 16.49
CA GLN A 70 5.57 21.83 17.80
C GLN A 70 4.97 20.43 17.66
N ILE A 71 3.92 20.28 16.84
CA ILE A 71 3.32 18.96 16.57
C ILE A 71 4.31 18.07 15.83
N LEU A 72 5.01 18.61 14.83
CA LEU A 72 6.01 17.87 14.05
C LEU A 72 7.08 17.28 14.97
N ALA A 73 7.63 18.08 15.88
CA ALA A 73 8.65 17.62 16.83
C ALA A 73 8.13 16.47 17.73
N ALA A 74 6.86 16.49 18.11
CA ALA A 74 6.26 15.46 18.96
C ALA A 74 6.01 14.13 18.22
N VAL A 75 5.96 14.12 16.89
CA VAL A 75 5.60 12.93 16.09
C VAL A 75 6.65 12.55 15.04
N ALA A 76 7.82 13.19 15.06
CA ALA A 76 8.86 13.05 14.03
C ALA A 76 9.26 11.59 13.77
N ASP A 77 9.43 10.80 14.82
CA ASP A 77 9.82 9.38 14.69
C ASP A 77 8.71 8.55 14.04
N ASN A 78 7.46 8.71 14.49
CA ASN A 78 6.30 8.01 13.93
C ASN A 78 6.08 8.42 12.47
N LEU A 79 6.21 9.71 12.16
CA LEU A 79 6.07 10.24 10.81
C LEU A 79 7.13 9.64 9.90
N THR A 80 8.39 9.70 10.31
CA THR A 80 9.52 9.16 9.55
C THR A 80 9.35 7.66 9.30
N HIS A 81 8.95 6.91 10.34
CA HIS A 81 8.73 5.47 10.22
C HIS A 81 7.61 5.15 9.23
N HIS A 82 6.44 5.78 9.37
CA HIS A 82 5.30 5.57 8.48
C HIS A 82 5.60 6.02 7.04
N ALA A 83 6.23 7.18 6.85
CA ALA A 83 6.58 7.71 5.54
C ALA A 83 7.58 6.79 4.81
N SER A 84 8.57 6.27 5.52
CA SER A 84 9.53 5.29 4.99
C SER A 84 8.81 4.02 4.52
N LEU A 85 7.97 3.42 5.37
CA LEU A 85 7.17 2.25 5.02
C LEU A 85 6.20 2.50 3.85
N GLY A 86 5.58 3.68 3.83
CA GLY A 86 4.69 4.15 2.76
C GLY A 86 5.42 4.23 1.43
N ASN A 87 6.56 4.90 1.39
CA ASN A 87 7.39 5.02 0.19
C ASN A 87 7.88 3.65 -0.30
N THR A 88 8.36 2.78 0.60
CA THR A 88 8.72 1.40 0.25
C THR A 88 7.53 0.63 -0.32
N SER A 89 6.33 0.80 0.25
CA SER A 89 5.11 0.15 -0.25
C SER A 89 4.79 0.57 -1.68
N VAL A 90 4.87 1.86 -2.01
CA VAL A 90 4.63 2.37 -3.37
C VAL A 90 5.58 1.71 -4.36
N TRP A 91 6.88 1.73 -4.06
CA TRP A 91 7.89 1.19 -4.98
C TRP A 91 7.82 -0.33 -5.10
N LEU A 92 7.50 -1.06 -4.02
CA LEU A 92 7.28 -2.51 -4.09
C LEU A 92 6.06 -2.84 -4.95
N ILE A 93 4.93 -2.16 -4.76
CA ILE A 93 3.71 -2.39 -5.57
C ILE A 93 3.99 -2.10 -7.04
N VAL A 94 4.69 -1.00 -7.36
CA VAL A 94 5.04 -0.66 -8.74
C VAL A 94 6.03 -1.67 -9.33
N ALA A 95 7.08 -2.04 -8.60
CA ALA A 95 8.08 -3.00 -9.06
C ALA A 95 7.46 -4.39 -9.32
N VAL A 96 6.59 -4.88 -8.42
CA VAL A 96 5.87 -6.16 -8.61
C VAL A 96 4.91 -6.07 -9.79
N GLY A 97 4.21 -4.94 -9.95
CA GLY A 97 3.35 -4.67 -11.11
C GLY A 97 4.12 -4.75 -12.44
N LEU A 98 5.24 -4.03 -12.54
CA LEU A 98 6.11 -4.05 -13.72
C LEU A 98 6.71 -5.42 -13.99
N PHE A 99 7.17 -6.11 -12.94
CA PHE A 99 7.69 -7.46 -13.05
C PHE A 99 6.64 -8.44 -13.58
N ARG A 100 5.39 -8.31 -13.11
CA ARG A 100 4.27 -9.13 -13.61
C ARG A 100 3.93 -8.81 -15.05
N ILE A 101 3.84 -7.52 -15.42
CA ILE A 101 3.64 -7.10 -16.82
C ILE A 101 4.70 -7.75 -17.72
N TRP A 102 5.98 -7.58 -17.40
CA TRP A 102 7.07 -8.16 -18.16
C TRP A 102 6.92 -9.68 -18.30
N SER A 103 6.65 -10.41 -17.20
CA SER A 103 6.51 -11.86 -17.23
C SER A 103 5.35 -12.35 -18.11
N VAL A 104 4.26 -11.59 -18.17
CA VAL A 104 3.09 -11.88 -19.02
C VAL A 104 3.41 -11.59 -20.48
N LEU A 105 4.06 -10.46 -20.78
CA LEU A 105 4.47 -10.09 -22.15
C LEU A 105 5.47 -11.10 -22.73
N GLU A 106 6.40 -11.56 -21.92
CA GLU A 106 7.38 -12.62 -22.25
C GLU A 106 6.77 -14.04 -22.26
N ARG A 107 5.45 -14.16 -22.12
CA ARG A 107 4.69 -15.42 -22.15
C ARG A 107 5.24 -16.47 -21.18
N LYS A 108 5.81 -16.04 -20.05
CA LYS A 108 6.33 -16.98 -19.05
C LYS A 108 5.18 -17.79 -18.48
N THR A 109 5.26 -19.11 -18.54
CA THR A 109 4.18 -20.01 -18.11
C THR A 109 3.81 -19.85 -16.64
N TRP A 110 4.79 -19.48 -15.80
CA TRP A 110 4.62 -19.23 -14.38
C TRP A 110 3.96 -17.89 -14.03
N SER A 111 3.76 -16.99 -15.00
CA SER A 111 3.20 -15.64 -14.77
C SER A 111 1.74 -15.64 -14.30
N THR A 112 0.98 -16.65 -14.71
CA THR A 112 -0.45 -16.79 -14.41
C THR A 112 -0.85 -18.18 -13.92
N ASN A 113 0.05 -19.16 -13.96
CA ASN A 113 -0.19 -20.54 -13.50
C ASN A 113 0.87 -21.03 -12.50
N GLY A 114 1.80 -20.18 -12.07
CA GLY A 114 2.89 -20.53 -11.15
C GLY A 114 2.72 -19.92 -9.76
N TRP A 115 3.53 -20.39 -8.81
CA TRP A 115 3.49 -19.98 -7.39
C TRP A 115 4.21 -18.66 -7.07
N ILE A 116 4.97 -18.11 -8.01
CA ILE A 116 5.76 -16.87 -7.81
C ILE A 116 4.85 -15.71 -7.37
N PHE A 117 3.81 -15.40 -8.15
CA PHE A 117 2.93 -14.27 -7.84
C PHE A 117 2.06 -14.48 -6.59
N PRO A 118 1.42 -15.65 -6.35
CA PRO A 118 0.74 -15.89 -5.08
C PRO A 118 1.63 -15.62 -3.86
N LEU A 119 2.86 -16.13 -3.85
CA LEU A 119 3.79 -15.95 -2.72
C LEU A 119 4.23 -14.49 -2.57
N VAL A 120 4.62 -13.84 -3.67
CA VAL A 120 5.00 -12.42 -3.65
C VAL A 120 3.84 -11.54 -3.20
N MET A 121 2.62 -11.82 -3.65
CA MET A 121 1.43 -11.04 -3.30
C MET A 121 1.01 -11.24 -1.85
N ILE A 122 1.19 -12.43 -1.26
CA ILE A 122 0.97 -12.66 0.17
C ILE A 122 1.96 -11.84 1.01
N LEU A 123 3.25 -11.85 0.66
CA LEU A 123 4.26 -11.06 1.35
C LEU A 123 3.98 -9.55 1.21
N LEU A 124 3.62 -9.11 0.01
CA LEU A 124 3.26 -7.72 -0.26
C LEU A 124 2.00 -7.30 0.50
N SER A 125 1.00 -8.18 0.62
CA SER A 125 -0.20 -7.96 1.44
C SER A 125 0.16 -7.76 2.91
N GLY A 126 1.02 -8.62 3.47
CA GLY A 126 1.53 -8.46 4.83
C GLY A 126 2.25 -7.12 5.03
N TRP A 127 3.10 -6.73 4.06
CA TRP A 127 3.81 -5.45 4.09
C TRP A 127 2.86 -4.25 4.09
N VAL A 128 1.89 -4.18 3.17
CA VAL A 128 0.97 -3.03 3.09
C VAL A 128 0.03 -2.93 4.29
N ILE A 129 -0.35 -4.08 4.88
CA ILE A 129 -1.12 -4.10 6.13
C ILE A 129 -0.26 -3.54 7.28
N TYR A 130 0.99 -3.97 7.40
CA TYR A 130 1.92 -3.45 8.40
C TYR A 130 2.14 -1.93 8.26
N THR A 131 2.34 -1.44 7.03
CA THR A 131 2.40 0.01 6.74
C THR A 131 1.13 0.74 7.20
N GLY A 132 -0.05 0.15 7.00
CA GLY A 132 -1.32 0.70 7.46
C GLY A 132 -1.43 0.76 9.00
N LEU A 133 -0.95 -0.27 9.70
CA LEU A 133 -0.87 -0.28 11.17
C LEU A 133 0.03 0.83 11.70
N ALA A 134 1.22 1.02 11.12
CA ALA A 134 2.09 2.14 11.46
C ALA A 134 1.44 3.52 11.20
N GLY A 135 0.54 3.61 10.22
CA GLY A 135 -0.26 4.81 9.97
C GLY A 135 -1.31 5.09 11.06
N ILE A 136 -1.85 4.03 11.69
CA ILE A 136 -2.73 4.16 12.86
C ILE A 136 -1.94 4.74 14.04
N ASP A 137 -0.74 4.23 14.30
CA ASP A 137 0.12 4.71 15.39
C ASP A 137 0.51 6.18 15.20
N LEU A 138 0.83 6.60 13.96
CA LEU A 138 1.05 8.01 13.63
C LEU A 138 -0.21 8.86 13.89
N SER A 139 -1.39 8.39 13.47
CA SER A 139 -2.64 9.12 13.70
C SER A 139 -2.94 9.32 15.19
N GLN A 140 -2.66 8.29 16.01
CA GLN A 140 -2.81 8.38 17.47
C GLN A 140 -1.82 9.37 18.09
N ALA A 141 -0.55 9.32 17.67
CA ALA A 141 0.48 10.25 18.15
C ALA A 141 0.14 11.71 17.81
N ILE A 142 -0.34 11.98 16.58
CA ILE A 142 -0.80 13.31 16.18
C ILE A 142 -1.96 13.78 17.08
N ARG A 143 -2.95 12.93 17.36
CA ARG A 143 -4.08 13.27 18.23
C ARG A 143 -3.61 13.59 19.66
N ALA A 144 -2.71 12.78 20.22
CA ALA A 144 -2.15 13.00 21.55
C ALA A 144 -1.37 14.32 21.62
N ALA A 145 -0.56 14.64 20.60
CA ALA A 145 0.18 15.90 20.53
C ALA A 145 -0.75 17.13 20.52
N TYR A 146 -1.85 17.08 19.76
CA TYR A 146 -2.85 18.16 19.79
C TYR A 146 -3.57 18.27 21.13
N GLN A 147 -3.83 17.16 21.82
CA GLN A 147 -4.47 17.17 23.14
C GLN A 147 -3.57 17.75 24.22
N ALA A 148 -2.25 17.56 24.14
CA ALA A 148 -1.30 18.09 25.12
C ALA A 148 -1.05 19.61 24.99
N MET A 149 -1.46 20.23 23.87
CA MET A 149 -1.27 21.65 23.59
C MET A 149 -2.51 22.52 23.84
N ASN A 150 -3.65 21.90 24.11
CA ASN A 150 -4.88 22.59 24.54
C ASN A 150 -5.04 22.48 26.05
#